data_AF-A0A6B1I836-F1
#
_entry.id   AF-A0A6B1I836-F1
#
_cell.length_a   1.000
_cell.length_b   1.000
_cell.length_c   1.000
_cell.angle_alpha   90.00
_cell.angle_beta   90.00
_cell.angle_gamma   90.00
#
_symmetry.space_group_name_H-M   'P 1'
#
loop_
_entity.id
_entity.type
_entity.pdbx_description
1 polymer ?
#
loop_
_entity_poly.entity_id
_entity_poly.type
_entity_poly.pdbx_seq_one_letter_code
_entity_poly.pdbx_strand_id
1 'polypeptide(L)'
;MAKCLTAKSIRYAINQLEKGRRSSVVAAELGVTSRHIRRPYAKFRKTGSAPIPRTPGRPALLSPSPDEVQLVLDTYRLGEVGVVRTAISLRRADHNIRYQRVYRIMKESGLVVPSEVKSRKRK
;
A
#
# COMPACT_ATOMS: atom_id res chain seq x y z
N MET A 1 -14.68 16.96 13.53
CA MET A 1 -13.58 16.08 13.09
C MET A 1 -13.83 14.67 13.61
N ALA A 2 -13.83 13.64 12.76
CA ALA A 2 -13.95 12.26 13.21
C ALA A 2 -12.62 11.79 13.81
N LYS A 3 -12.62 11.41 15.08
CA LYS A 3 -11.42 10.96 15.80
C LYS A 3 -11.09 9.51 15.40
N CYS A 4 -9.92 9.29 14.82
CA CYS A 4 -9.44 7.94 14.50
C CYS A 4 -9.07 7.17 15.77
N LEU A 5 -9.50 5.90 15.88
CA LEU A 5 -9.09 5.03 16.97
C LEU A 5 -7.64 4.57 16.77
N THR A 6 -6.76 5.01 17.67
CA THR A 6 -5.39 4.50 17.77
C THR A 6 -5.38 3.08 18.37
N ALA A 7 -4.29 2.34 18.17
CA ALA A 7 -4.12 1.00 18.76
C ALA A 7 -4.40 0.97 20.28
N LYS A 8 -3.92 1.99 21.01
CA LYS A 8 -4.14 2.14 22.46
C LYS A 8 -5.61 2.27 22.81
N SER A 9 -6.35 3.10 22.07
CA SER A 9 -7.79 3.31 22.29
C SER A 9 -8.62 2.06 21.99
N ILE A 10 -8.22 1.25 21.01
CA ILE A 10 -8.88 -0.03 20.67
C ILE A 10 -8.67 -1.05 21.80
N ARG A 11 -7.44 -1.20 22.29
CA ARG A 11 -7.14 -2.09 23.42
C ARG A 11 -7.91 -1.69 24.67
N TYR A 12 -7.92 -0.39 24.98
CA TYR A 12 -8.72 0.13 26.09
C TYR A 12 -10.20 -0.24 25.93
N ALA A 13 -10.78 0.03 24.75
CA ALA A 13 -12.19 -0.23 24.51
C ALA A 13 -12.55 -1.72 24.64
N ILE A 14 -11.70 -2.62 24.13
CA ILE A 14 -11.88 -4.07 24.26
C ILE A 14 -11.87 -4.47 25.74
N ASN A 15 -10.86 -4.04 26.50
CA ASN A 15 -10.75 -4.38 27.93
C ASN A 15 -11.95 -3.89 28.74
N GLN A 16 -12.50 -2.70 28.42
CA GLN A 16 -13.69 -2.19 29.11
C GLN A 16 -14.96 -2.98 28.76
N LEU A 17 -15.08 -3.47 27.53
CA LEU A 17 -16.19 -4.32 27.11
C LEU A 17 -16.12 -5.72 27.72
N GLU A 18 -14.92 -6.29 27.85
CA GLU A 18 -14.73 -7.56 28.57
C GLU A 18 -15.10 -7.45 30.05
N LYS A 19 -14.88 -6.28 30.67
CA LYS A 19 -15.37 -5.96 32.02
C LYS A 19 -16.90 -5.75 32.09
N GLY A 20 -17.62 -5.89 30.99
CA GLY A 20 -19.08 -5.74 30.93
C GLY A 20 -19.58 -4.29 30.83
N ARG A 21 -18.72 -3.29 30.63
CA ARG A 21 -19.17 -1.89 30.47
C ARG A 21 -19.94 -1.72 29.16
N ARG A 22 -20.95 -0.84 29.18
CA ARG A 22 -21.77 -0.55 28.00
C ARG A 22 -20.93 0.16 26.94
N SER A 23 -21.03 -0.33 25.70
CA SER A 23 -20.35 0.27 24.53
C SER A 23 -20.63 1.77 24.30
N SER A 24 -21.80 2.28 24.74
CA SER A 24 -22.14 3.72 24.65
C SER A 24 -21.29 4.58 25.58
N VAL A 25 -21.01 4.12 26.79
CA VAL A 25 -20.22 4.84 27.80
C VAL A 25 -18.77 4.96 27.34
N VAL A 26 -18.18 3.84 26.94
CA VAL A 26 -16.79 3.80 26.42
C VAL A 26 -16.64 4.64 25.15
N ALA A 27 -17.70 4.71 24.33
CA ALA A 27 -17.73 5.54 23.13
C ALA A 27 -17.71 7.04 23.45
N ALA A 28 -18.51 7.47 24.44
CA ALA A 28 -18.52 8.84 24.92
C ALA A 28 -17.17 9.25 25.51
N GLU A 29 -16.56 8.40 26.35
CA GLU A 29 -15.22 8.63 26.94
C GLU A 29 -14.14 8.84 25.87
N LEU A 30 -14.20 8.07 24.78
CA LEU A 30 -13.22 8.16 23.69
C LEU A 30 -13.55 9.24 22.65
N GLY A 31 -14.76 9.82 22.68
CA GLY A 31 -15.25 10.78 21.70
C GLY A 31 -15.48 10.16 20.32
N VAL A 32 -15.96 8.92 20.27
CA VAL A 32 -16.27 8.19 19.02
C VAL A 32 -17.68 7.63 19.04
N THR A 33 -18.18 7.15 17.90
CA THR A 33 -19.50 6.50 17.85
C THR A 33 -19.43 5.07 18.39
N SER A 34 -20.51 4.58 19.01
CA SER A 34 -20.55 3.19 19.54
C SER A 34 -20.28 2.12 18.48
N ARG A 35 -20.66 2.38 17.23
CA ARG A 35 -20.35 1.50 16.09
C ARG A 35 -18.84 1.34 15.87
N HIS A 36 -18.08 2.40 16.09
CA HIS A 36 -16.62 2.43 15.93
C HIS A 36 -15.90 1.55 16.96
N ILE A 37 -16.53 1.28 18.11
CA ILE A 37 -16.04 0.38 19.16
C ILE A 37 -16.57 -1.05 18.99
N ARG A 38 -17.85 -1.20 18.62
CA ARG A 38 -18.46 -2.53 18.43
C ARG A 38 -17.79 -3.32 17.30
N ARG A 39 -17.40 -2.66 16.20
CA ARG A 39 -16.69 -3.29 15.08
C ARG A 39 -15.39 -3.99 15.50
N PRO A 40 -14.41 -3.30 16.14
CA PRO A 40 -13.18 -3.95 16.57
C PRO A 40 -13.44 -5.00 17.65
N TYR A 41 -14.40 -4.80 18.56
CA TYR A 41 -14.76 -5.81 19.56
C TYR A 41 -15.36 -7.08 18.94
N ALA A 42 -16.25 -6.96 17.96
CA ALA A 42 -16.81 -8.12 17.26
C ALA A 42 -15.73 -8.92 16.52
N LYS A 43 -14.74 -8.23 15.94
CA LYS A 43 -13.59 -8.89 15.32
C LYS A 43 -12.70 -9.57 16.36
N PHE A 44 -12.41 -8.91 17.48
CA PHE A 44 -11.71 -9.50 18.62
C PHE A 44 -12.40 -10.76 19.13
N ARG A 45 -13.73 -10.76 19.31
CA ARG A 45 -14.49 -11.96 19.71
C ARG A 45 -14.39 -13.13 18.73
N LYS A 46 -14.14 -12.87 17.44
CA LYS A 46 -13.95 -13.90 16.42
C LYS A 46 -12.50 -14.41 16.35
N THR A 47 -11.52 -13.53 16.49
CA THR A 47 -10.10 -13.85 16.25
C THR A 47 -9.27 -14.00 17.53
N GLY A 48 -9.80 -13.65 18.70
CA GLY A 48 -9.05 -13.60 19.97
C GLY A 48 -7.98 -12.50 20.05
N SER A 49 -7.72 -11.79 18.95
CA SER A 49 -6.67 -10.76 18.84
C SER A 49 -7.24 -9.39 18.50
N ALA A 50 -6.70 -8.35 19.13
CA ALA A 50 -7.15 -6.97 18.98
C ALA A 50 -6.86 -6.47 17.55
N PRO A 51 -7.87 -6.02 16.79
CA PRO A 51 -7.69 -5.58 15.41
C PRO A 51 -7.09 -4.17 15.39
N ILE A 52 -5.76 -4.13 15.45
CA ILE A 52 -5.00 -2.89 15.33
C ILE A 52 -4.99 -2.48 13.85
N PRO A 53 -5.34 -1.22 13.51
CA PRO A 53 -5.21 -0.72 12.16
C PRO A 53 -3.73 -0.82 11.75
N ARG A 54 -3.42 -1.74 10.83
CA ARG A 54 -2.18 -1.68 10.06
C ARG A 54 -2.34 -0.54 9.07
N THR A 55 -1.27 0.20 8.81
CA THR A 55 -1.24 1.26 7.80
C THR A 55 -1.80 0.66 6.51
N PRO A 56 -2.97 1.11 6.03
CA PRO A 56 -3.56 0.54 4.83
C PRO A 56 -2.71 0.99 3.64
N GLY A 57 -1.81 0.12 3.21
CA GLY A 57 -1.01 0.30 2.01
C GLY A 57 -1.40 -0.73 0.96
N ARG A 58 -1.38 -0.33 -0.30
CA ARG A 58 -1.33 -1.31 -1.40
C ARG A 58 -0.05 -2.15 -1.21
N PRO A 59 -0.12 -3.49 -1.29
CA PRO A 59 1.09 -4.31 -1.24
C PRO A 59 2.10 -3.80 -2.27
N ALA A 60 3.38 -3.84 -1.92
CA ALA A 60 4.44 -3.48 -2.86
C ALA A 60 4.32 -4.34 -4.12
N LEU A 61 4.47 -3.71 -5.29
CA LEU A 61 4.60 -4.44 -6.55
C LEU A 61 5.84 -5.34 -6.44
N LEU A 62 5.67 -6.64 -6.74
CA LEU A 62 6.75 -7.61 -6.82
C LEU A 62 7.91 -7.07 -7.64
N SER A 63 9.13 -7.37 -7.21
CA SER A 63 10.34 -7.06 -7.95
C SER A 63 10.31 -7.71 -9.34
N PRO A 64 10.91 -7.06 -10.35
CA PRO A 64 11.03 -7.66 -11.68
C PRO A 64 11.84 -8.96 -11.64
N SER A 65 11.47 -9.93 -12.48
CA SER A 65 12.24 -11.18 -12.64
C SER A 65 13.58 -10.86 -13.32
N PRO A 66 14.68 -11.58 -13.05
CA PRO A 66 15.95 -11.41 -13.76
C PRO A 66 15.79 -11.45 -15.29
N ASP A 67 14.94 -12.34 -15.79
CA ASP A 67 14.65 -12.46 -17.23
C ASP A 67 13.96 -11.22 -17.79
N GLU A 68 13.02 -10.62 -17.04
CA GLU A 68 12.37 -9.37 -17.43
C GLU A 68 13.37 -8.21 -17.45
N VAL A 69 14.34 -8.20 -16.51
CA VAL A 69 15.38 -7.18 -16.46
C VAL A 69 16.27 -7.27 -17.70
N GLN A 70 16.76 -8.47 -18.03
CA GLN A 70 17.60 -8.68 -19.20
C GLN A 70 16.87 -8.29 -20.48
N LEU A 71 15.64 -8.77 -20.65
CA LEU A 71 14.82 -8.47 -21.83
C LEU A 71 14.62 -6.96 -22.04
N VAL A 72 14.32 -6.21 -20.97
CA VAL A 72 14.15 -4.75 -21.03
C VAL A 72 15.46 -4.05 -21.40
N LEU A 73 16.58 -4.48 -20.84
CA LEU A 73 17.89 -3.89 -21.11
C LEU A 73 18.37 -4.18 -22.53
N ASP A 74 18.15 -5.40 -23.04
CA ASP A 74 18.51 -5.78 -24.39
C ASP A 74 17.65 -5.04 -25.43
N THR A 75 16.34 -4.93 -25.17
CA THR A 75 15.44 -4.10 -26.00
C THR A 75 15.89 -2.63 -26.03
N TYR A 76 16.35 -2.10 -24.90
CA TYR A 76 16.90 -0.74 -24.84
C TYR A 76 18.20 -0.60 -25.65
N ARG A 77 19.11 -1.58 -25.55
CA ARG A 77 20.40 -1.59 -26.28
C ARG A 77 20.23 -1.66 -27.80
N LEU A 78 19.16 -2.29 -28.29
CA LEU A 78 18.86 -2.42 -29.72
C LEU A 78 18.47 -1.09 -30.41
N GLY A 79 18.51 0.04 -29.71
CA GLY A 79 18.40 1.38 -30.31
C GLY A 79 17.17 2.19 -29.88
N GLU A 80 16.49 1.76 -28.83
CA GLU A 80 15.25 2.42 -28.38
C GLU A 80 15.50 3.41 -27.27
N VAL A 81 15.63 4.68 -27.66
CA VAL A 81 15.83 5.78 -26.71
C VAL A 81 14.53 6.07 -25.95
N GLY A 82 14.39 5.43 -24.79
CA GLY A 82 13.47 5.83 -23.72
C GLY A 82 12.34 4.84 -23.41
N VAL A 83 11.86 4.93 -22.16
CA VAL A 83 10.92 3.99 -21.52
C VAL A 83 9.66 3.70 -22.35
N VAL A 84 9.11 4.71 -23.02
CA VAL A 84 7.90 4.56 -23.84
C VAL A 84 8.19 3.70 -25.07
N ARG A 85 9.32 3.92 -25.74
CA ARG A 85 9.70 3.15 -26.93
C ARG A 85 9.98 1.70 -26.55
N THR A 86 10.79 1.49 -25.50
CA THR A 86 11.09 0.16 -24.97
C THR A 86 9.80 -0.61 -24.61
N ALA A 87 8.83 0.04 -23.96
CA ALA A 87 7.55 -0.60 -23.63
C ALA A 87 6.69 -0.93 -24.87
N ILE A 88 6.71 -0.08 -25.90
CA ILE A 88 6.00 -0.34 -27.17
C ILE A 88 6.61 -1.55 -27.87
N SER A 89 7.93 -1.67 -27.90
CA SER A 89 8.58 -2.74 -28.63
C SER A 89 8.55 -4.08 -27.90
N LEU A 90 8.63 -4.07 -26.57
CA LEU A 90 8.30 -5.25 -25.77
C LEU A 90 6.88 -5.73 -26.09
N ARG A 91 5.92 -4.81 -26.19
CA ARG A 91 4.54 -5.15 -26.56
C ARG A 91 4.41 -5.67 -27.99
N ARG A 92 5.21 -5.17 -28.94
CA ARG A 92 5.26 -5.67 -30.32
C ARG A 92 5.89 -7.06 -30.40
N ALA A 93 6.85 -7.36 -29.53
CA ALA A 93 7.47 -8.67 -29.39
C ALA A 93 6.64 -9.62 -28.49
N ASP A 94 5.37 -9.32 -28.25
CA ASP A 94 4.43 -10.08 -27.41
C ASP A 94 4.83 -10.26 -25.93
N HIS A 95 5.74 -9.42 -25.45
CA HIS A 95 6.11 -9.34 -24.04
C HIS A 95 5.22 -8.33 -23.31
N ASN A 96 4.22 -8.82 -22.58
CA ASN A 96 3.25 -8.00 -21.86
C ASN A 96 3.78 -7.47 -20.51
N ILE A 97 4.89 -6.74 -20.54
CA ILE A 97 5.47 -6.08 -19.37
C ILE A 97 4.80 -4.72 -19.17
N ARG A 98 4.24 -4.47 -17.98
CA ARG A 98 3.61 -3.18 -17.66
C ARG A 98 4.61 -2.04 -17.76
N TYR A 99 4.20 -0.90 -18.33
CA TYR A 99 5.02 0.31 -18.44
C TYR A 99 5.71 0.74 -17.13
N GLN A 100 4.99 0.71 -16.00
CA GLN A 100 5.55 1.05 -14.68
C GLN A 100 6.70 0.13 -14.26
N ARG A 101 6.68 -1.12 -14.72
CA ARG A 101 7.70 -2.14 -14.46
C ARG A 101 8.93 -1.88 -15.32
N VAL A 102 8.74 -1.56 -16.61
CA VAL A 102 9.82 -1.09 -17.52
C VAL A 102 10.48 0.17 -16.97
N TYR A 103 9.69 1.18 -16.57
CA TYR A 103 10.19 2.41 -15.96
C TYR A 103 11.04 2.13 -14.71
N ARG A 104 10.58 1.22 -13.85
CA ARG A 104 11.30 0.84 -12.63
C ARG A 104 12.64 0.20 -12.95
N ILE A 105 12.65 -0.79 -13.85
CA ILE A 105 13.87 -1.48 -14.30
C ILE A 105 14.86 -0.46 -14.85
N MET A 106 14.43 0.38 -15.80
CA MET A 106 15.32 1.38 -16.41
C MET A 106 15.81 2.43 -15.41
N LYS A 107 14.99 2.78 -14.41
CA LYS A 107 15.40 3.68 -13.32
C LYS A 107 16.42 3.04 -12.40
N GLU A 108 16.22 1.79 -12.00
CA GLU A 108 17.16 1.02 -11.17
C GLU A 108 18.49 0.79 -11.90
N SER A 109 18.46 0.63 -13.23
CA SER A 109 19.66 0.52 -14.07
C SER A 109 20.32 1.86 -14.45
N GLY A 110 19.85 2.99 -13.91
CA GLY A 110 20.46 4.31 -14.15
C GLY A 110 20.17 4.94 -15.53
N LEU A 111 19.29 4.35 -16.34
CA LEU A 111 18.95 4.81 -17.69
C LEU A 111 17.91 5.95 -17.71
N VAL A 112 17.33 6.27 -16.55
CA VAL A 112 16.31 7.32 -16.40
C VAL A 112 16.71 8.26 -15.28
N VAL A 113 16.90 9.53 -15.62
CA VAL A 113 17.13 10.58 -14.63
C VAL A 113 15.80 10.93 -13.94
N PRO A 114 15.70 10.81 -12.60
CA PRO A 114 14.50 11.21 -11.88
C PRO A 114 14.32 12.72 -11.94
N SER A 115 13.17 13.19 -12.43
CA SER A 115 12.83 14.62 -12.38
C SER A 115 12.27 14.99 -11.00
N GLU A 116 12.91 15.92 -10.32
CA GLU A 116 12.50 16.40 -8.98
C GLU A 116 11.09 17.01 -8.95
N VAL A 117 10.70 17.68 -10.04
CA VAL A 117 9.37 18.30 -10.18
C VAL A 117 8.26 17.25 -10.19
N LYS A 118 8.47 16.11 -10.88
CA LYS A 118 7.45 15.04 -10.99
C LYS A 118 7.49 14.04 -9.83
N SER A 119 8.59 13.99 -9.07
CA SER A 119 8.72 13.11 -7.90
C SER A 119 8.18 13.74 -6.61
N ARG A 120 7.90 15.05 -6.63
CA ARG A 120 7.37 15.77 -5.47
C ARG A 120 5.98 15.24 -5.12
N LYS A 121 5.87 14.56 -3.97
CA LYS A 121 4.57 14.19 -3.41
C LYS A 121 3.79 15.47 -3.09
N ARG A 122 2.51 15.50 -3.45
CA ARG A 122 1.59 16.55 -2.95
C ARG A 122 1.61 16.48 -1.42
N LYS A 123 1.85 17.63 -0.78
CA LYS A 123 1.79 17.77 0.68
C LYS A 123 0.36 17.57 1.16
#